data_AF-D8TEE8-F1
#
_entry.id   AF-D8TEE8-F1
#
_cell.length_a   1.000
_cell.length_b   1.000
_cell.length_c   1.000
_cell.angle_alpha   90.00
_cell.angle_beta   90.00
_cell.angle_gamma   90.00
#
_symmetry.space_group_name_H-M   'P 1'
#
loop_
_entity.id
_entity.type
_entity.pdbx_description
1 polymer ?
#
loop_
_entity_poly.entity_id
_entity_poly.type
_entity_poly.pdbx_seq_one_letter_code
_entity_poly.pdbx_strand_id
1 'polypeptide(L)'
;MRARRTTGCYAKSRQIYGLLQENGAVYMVLRAWCPVFDKYAWMKSDLESVDRFSTPWIVFTGHRPMYSTQLWGIILKLYQVDLAVWGHVHSYERTCAVFQGRCLQHLIKDLAGVDFFDTTIYSAPVHVVVGMAEFSLDDFPRNFMELDLKVGIWICKSDN
;
A
#
# COMPACT_ATOMS: atom_id res chain seq x y z
N MET A 1 -24.91 0.13 0.23
CA MET A 1 -23.56 0.68 0.50
C MET A 1 -23.48 1.01 1.99
N ARG A 2 -22.52 0.45 2.73
CA ARG A 2 -22.32 0.75 4.16
C ARG A 2 -20.94 1.36 4.35
N ALA A 3 -20.77 2.61 3.92
CA ALA A 3 -19.55 3.37 4.19
C ALA A 3 -19.56 3.79 5.66
N ARG A 4 -18.75 3.15 6.50
CA ARG A 4 -18.50 3.66 7.85
C ARG A 4 -17.45 4.77 7.75
N ARG A 5 -17.89 6.02 7.66
CA ARG A 5 -17.00 7.18 7.74
C ARG A 5 -16.54 7.36 9.19
N THR A 6 -15.36 6.85 9.52
CA THR A 6 -14.63 7.23 10.73
C THR A 6 -13.82 8.49 10.39
N THR A 7 -14.18 9.63 10.98
CA THR A 7 -13.44 10.88 10.80
C THR A 7 -12.41 11.00 11.92
N GLY A 8 -11.14 10.80 11.59
CA GLY A 8 -10.01 11.07 12.49
C GLY A 8 -9.30 12.38 12.12
N CYS A 9 -8.93 13.14 13.16
CA CYS A 9 -8.11 14.36 13.15
C CYS A 9 -8.67 15.56 12.35
N TYR A 10 -9.06 16.60 13.10
CA TYR A 10 -9.65 17.84 12.61
C TYR A 10 -8.61 18.73 11.91
N ALA A 11 -8.66 18.80 10.57
CA ALA A 11 -8.33 20.03 9.87
C ALA A 11 -9.63 20.55 9.25
N LYS A 12 -10.00 21.79 9.63
CA LYS A 12 -11.15 22.57 9.14
C LYS A 12 -11.78 22.00 7.85
N SER A 13 -12.94 21.34 8.00
CA SER A 13 -13.91 21.04 6.93
C SER A 13 -13.57 20.05 5.81
N ARG A 14 -12.48 19.25 5.85
CA ARG A 14 -12.25 18.20 4.82
C ARG A 14 -11.80 16.87 5.44
N GLN A 15 -12.40 15.75 5.02
CA GLN A 15 -11.99 14.40 5.44
C GLN A 15 -10.53 14.15 5.06
N ILE A 16 -9.73 13.72 6.03
CA ILE A 16 -8.28 13.45 5.88
C ILE A 16 -8.00 11.94 5.84
N TYR A 17 -8.85 11.15 6.51
CA TYR A 17 -8.81 9.70 6.56
C TYR A 17 -10.20 9.12 6.28
N GLY A 18 -10.23 7.91 5.74
CA GLY A 18 -11.48 7.21 5.49
C GLY A 18 -11.26 5.71 5.27
N LEU A 19 -12.25 4.95 5.73
CA LEU A 19 -12.38 3.52 5.49
C LEU A 19 -13.60 3.29 4.58
N LEU A 20 -13.39 2.61 3.48
CA LEU A 20 -14.45 2.22 2.54
C LEU A 20 -14.47 0.70 2.45
N GLN A 21 -15.64 0.10 2.62
CA GLN A 21 -15.86 -1.33 2.43
C GLN A 21 -16.72 -1.53 1.19
N GLU A 22 -16.13 -2.12 0.15
CA GLU A 22 -16.79 -2.38 -1.12
C GLU A 22 -16.38 -3.76 -1.64
N ASN A 23 -17.37 -4.56 -2.08
CA ASN A 23 -17.14 -5.85 -2.76
C ASN A 23 -16.15 -6.80 -2.04
N GLY A 24 -16.16 -6.82 -0.70
CA GLY A 24 -15.27 -7.68 0.09
C GLY A 24 -13.85 -7.12 0.30
N ALA A 25 -13.58 -5.87 -0.08
CA ALA A 25 -12.31 -5.19 0.16
C ALA A 25 -12.48 -3.95 1.05
N VAL A 26 -11.46 -3.68 1.87
CA VAL A 26 -11.38 -2.48 2.70
C VAL A 26 -10.30 -1.55 2.15
N TYR A 27 -10.68 -0.30 1.84
CA TYR A 27 -9.77 0.74 1.39
C TYR A 27 -9.53 1.74 2.52
N MET A 28 -8.27 1.95 2.89
CA MET A 28 -7.88 3.01 3.82
C MET A 28 -7.10 4.10 3.11
N VAL A 29 -7.48 5.36 3.31
CA VAL A 29 -6.80 6.51 2.71
C VAL A 29 -6.09 7.31 3.77
N LEU A 30 -4.75 7.39 3.70
CA LEU A 30 -3.93 8.22 4.58
C LEU A 30 -3.49 9.52 3.88
N ARG A 31 -4.10 10.67 4.24
CA ARG A 31 -3.60 11.99 3.81
C ARG A 31 -2.76 12.67 4.89
N ALA A 32 -1.79 13.48 4.47
CA ALA A 32 -0.88 14.17 5.37
C ALA A 32 -1.51 15.48 5.87
N TRP A 33 -1.77 15.59 7.18
CA TRP A 33 -1.64 16.78 8.03
C TRP A 33 -2.17 16.52 9.46
N CYS A 34 -1.61 15.51 10.14
CA CYS A 34 -1.91 15.17 11.54
C CYS A 34 -0.67 14.67 12.28
N PRO A 35 -0.62 14.81 13.62
CA PRO A 35 0.38 14.17 14.46
C PRO A 35 0.49 12.66 14.16
N VAL A 36 1.70 12.11 14.25
CA VAL A 36 1.94 10.68 14.00
C VAL A 36 1.11 9.79 14.93
N PHE A 37 0.98 10.20 16.19
CA PHE A 37 0.18 9.48 17.19
C PHE A 37 -1.31 9.38 16.80
N ASP A 38 -1.92 10.47 16.36
CA ASP A 38 -3.34 10.49 15.98
C ASP A 38 -3.61 9.62 14.75
N LYS A 39 -2.69 9.65 13.78
CA LYS A 39 -2.76 8.81 12.58
C LYS A 39 -2.63 7.33 12.94
N TYR A 40 -1.71 7.01 13.86
CA TYR A 40 -1.51 5.66 14.39
C TYR A 40 -2.76 5.16 15.11
N ALA A 41 -3.30 5.94 16.05
CA ALA A 41 -4.45 5.54 16.86
C ALA A 41 -5.70 5.32 16.00
N TRP A 42 -5.96 6.21 15.04
CA TRP A 42 -7.04 6.05 14.08
C TRP A 42 -6.87 4.78 13.24
N MET A 43 -5.71 4.61 12.62
CA MET A 43 -5.46 3.46 11.73
C MET A 43 -5.54 2.13 12.49
N LYS A 44 -5.03 2.10 13.72
CA LYS A 44 -5.16 0.95 14.62
C LYS A 44 -6.63 0.61 14.89
N SER A 45 -7.42 1.60 15.32
CA SER A 45 -8.84 1.42 15.62
C SER A 45 -9.64 0.96 14.41
N ASP A 46 -9.36 1.51 13.22
CA ASP A 46 -10.07 1.16 12.00
C ASP A 46 -9.72 -0.26 11.54
N LEU A 47 -8.44 -0.62 11.55
CA LEU A 47 -7.96 -1.96 11.22
C LEU A 47 -8.49 -3.04 12.17
N GLU A 48 -8.56 -2.75 13.47
CA GLU A 48 -9.16 -3.65 14.46
C GLU A 48 -10.66 -3.89 14.23
N SER A 49 -11.34 -2.96 13.56
CA SER A 49 -12.77 -3.07 13.29
C SER A 49 -13.12 -3.87 12.03
N VAL A 50 -12.11 -4.26 11.23
CA VAL A 50 -12.32 -4.99 9.99
C VAL A 50 -12.57 -6.48 10.26
N ASP A 51 -13.74 -6.96 9.85
CA ASP A 51 -14.01 -8.40 9.79
C ASP A 51 -13.38 -9.00 8.52
N ARG A 52 -12.31 -9.77 8.71
CA ARG A 52 -11.59 -10.43 7.60
C ARG A 52 -12.36 -11.58 6.97
N PHE A 53 -13.42 -12.10 7.61
CA PHE A 53 -14.27 -13.10 6.99
C PHE A 53 -15.15 -12.47 5.91
N SER A 54 -15.79 -11.35 6.23
CA SER A 54 -16.64 -10.61 5.28
C SER A 54 -15.84 -9.76 4.29
N THR A 55 -14.66 -9.29 4.69
CA THR A 55 -13.77 -8.46 3.87
C THR A 55 -12.34 -9.01 3.91
N PRO A 56 -12.03 -10.06 3.12
CA PRO A 56 -10.73 -10.73 3.18
C PRO A 56 -9.56 -9.84 2.77
N TRP A 57 -9.80 -8.88 1.87
CA TRP A 57 -8.76 -8.01 1.32
C TRP A 57 -8.72 -6.66 2.03
N ILE A 58 -7.54 -6.27 2.50
CA ILE A 58 -7.26 -4.92 2.98
C ILE A 58 -6.27 -4.25 2.03
N VAL A 59 -6.73 -3.16 1.42
CA VAL A 59 -5.93 -2.28 0.58
C VAL A 59 -5.66 -0.97 1.32
N PHE A 60 -4.40 -0.74 1.63
CA PHE A 60 -3.96 0.53 2.19
C PHE A 60 -3.54 1.47 1.07
N THR A 61 -3.90 2.75 1.16
CA THR A 61 -3.49 3.78 0.20
C THR A 61 -2.89 4.96 0.93
N GLY A 62 -1.72 5.41 0.47
CA GLY A 62 -1.01 6.55 1.05
C GLY A 62 -0.38 7.39 -0.03
N HIS A 63 -0.27 8.70 0.21
CA HIS A 63 0.34 9.57 -0.80
C HIS A 63 1.85 9.33 -0.92
N ARG A 64 2.59 9.33 0.19
CA ARG A 64 4.06 9.14 0.20
C ARG A 64 4.40 7.70 0.56
N PRO A 65 5.30 7.03 -0.19
CA PRO A 65 5.76 5.69 0.14
C PRO A 65 6.36 5.56 1.54
N MET A 66 6.01 4.49 2.26
CA MET A 66 6.50 4.22 3.62
C MET A 66 7.13 2.82 3.77
N TYR A 67 7.77 2.30 2.72
CA TYR A 67 8.36 0.94 2.65
C TYR A 67 9.35 0.61 3.78
N SER A 68 10.07 1.62 4.28
CA SER A 68 11.23 1.46 5.16
C SER A 68 11.00 1.91 6.60
N THR A 69 9.82 2.40 6.93
CA THR A 69 9.59 3.00 8.26
C THR A 69 9.19 1.92 9.26
N GLN A 70 9.93 1.82 10.38
CA GLN A 70 9.72 0.78 11.40
C GLN A 70 8.26 0.77 11.89
N LEU A 71 7.69 1.93 12.21
CA LEU A 71 6.32 2.03 12.74
C LEU A 71 5.24 1.64 11.72
N TRP A 72 5.24 2.23 10.51
CA TRP A 72 4.17 1.99 9.54
C TRP A 72 4.24 0.58 8.96
N GLY A 73 5.44 0.08 8.67
CA GLY A 73 5.64 -1.30 8.22
C GLY A 73 5.15 -2.32 9.24
N ILE A 74 5.39 -2.11 10.53
CA ILE A 74 4.90 -2.98 11.61
C ILE A 74 3.38 -3.05 11.61
N ILE A 75 2.68 -1.91 11.48
CA ILE A 75 1.22 -1.91 11.57
C ILE A 75 0.59 -2.59 10.36
N LEU A 76 1.08 -2.29 9.15
CA LEU A 76 0.60 -2.94 7.93
C LEU A 76 0.80 -4.47 8.01
N LYS A 77 1.95 -4.91 8.55
CA LYS A 77 2.22 -6.33 8.76
C LYS A 77 1.31 -6.95 9.83
N LEU A 78 1.13 -6.29 10.97
CA LEU A 78 0.38 -6.78 12.13
C LEU A 78 -1.11 -6.99 11.81
N TYR A 79 -1.71 -6.07 11.06
CA TYR A 79 -3.10 -6.18 10.62
C TYR A 79 -3.28 -6.86 9.26
N GLN A 80 -2.22 -7.53 8.79
CA GLN A 80 -2.23 -8.33 7.57
C GLN A 80 -2.73 -7.58 6.33
N VAL A 81 -2.26 -6.35 6.11
CA VAL A 81 -2.58 -5.59 4.90
C VAL A 81 -2.03 -6.33 3.69
N ASP A 82 -2.86 -6.60 2.69
CA ASP A 82 -2.48 -7.39 1.53
C ASP A 82 -1.72 -6.54 0.51
N LEU A 83 -2.26 -5.34 0.24
CA LEU A 83 -1.73 -4.42 -0.75
C LEU A 83 -1.63 -3.01 -0.19
N ALA A 84 -0.46 -2.38 -0.34
CA ALA A 84 -0.23 -0.99 -0.01
C ALA A 84 0.12 -0.20 -1.28
N VAL A 85 -0.76 0.72 -1.67
CA VAL A 85 -0.67 1.53 -2.88
C VAL A 85 -0.20 2.93 -2.54
N TRP A 86 0.77 3.42 -3.30
CA TRP A 86 1.46 4.69 -3.04
C TRP A 86 1.48 5.57 -4.28
N GLY A 87 1.50 6.88 -4.08
CA GLY A 87 1.78 7.85 -5.13
C GLY A 87 3.10 8.56 -4.87
N HIS A 88 3.09 9.88 -5.08
CA HIS A 88 4.19 10.84 -4.83
C HIS A 88 5.42 10.67 -5.72
N VAL A 89 5.90 9.45 -5.93
CA VAL A 89 6.97 9.13 -6.87
C VAL A 89 6.33 8.87 -8.23
N HIS A 90 6.72 9.65 -9.23
CA HIS A 90 6.12 9.65 -10.57
C HIS A 90 6.67 8.50 -11.41
N SER A 91 6.44 7.28 -10.93
CA SER A 91 6.83 6.06 -11.60
C SER A 91 5.87 4.92 -11.25
N TYR A 92 6.08 3.77 -11.89
CA TYR A 92 5.44 2.53 -11.49
C TYR A 92 6.48 1.56 -10.94
N GLU A 93 6.25 1.11 -9.71
CA GLU A 93 7.10 0.14 -9.03
C GLU A 93 6.24 -0.88 -8.31
N ARG A 94 6.68 -2.14 -8.30
CA ARG A 94 6.08 -3.19 -7.49
C ARG A 94 7.15 -3.99 -6.76
N THR A 95 6.92 -4.22 -5.47
CA THR A 95 7.80 -5.00 -4.62
C THR A 95 7.37 -6.48 -4.57
N CYS A 96 8.24 -7.32 -4.01
CA CYS A 96 7.85 -8.57 -3.38
C CYS A 96 6.96 -8.31 -2.14
N ALA A 97 6.45 -9.35 -1.50
CA ALA A 97 5.91 -9.21 -0.14
C ALA A 97 7.07 -8.85 0.80
N VAL A 98 7.15 -7.59 1.22
CA VAL A 98 8.33 -7.05 1.91
C VAL A 98 8.02 -6.67 3.34
N PHE A 99 8.90 -7.05 4.26
CA PHE A 99 8.84 -6.58 5.64
C PHE A 99 10.26 -6.37 6.17
N GLN A 100 10.48 -5.24 6.85
CA GLN A 100 11.79 -4.85 7.41
C GLN A 100 12.94 -4.94 6.38
N GLY A 101 12.67 -4.54 5.14
CA GLY A 101 13.67 -4.54 4.08
C GLY A 101 14.09 -5.94 3.62
N ARG A 102 13.24 -6.96 3.80
CA ARG A 102 13.45 -8.32 3.28
C ARG A 102 12.23 -8.81 2.52
N CYS A 103 12.44 -9.47 1.38
CA CYS A 103 11.39 -10.23 0.70
C CYS A 103 11.05 -11.49 1.50
N LEU A 104 9.80 -11.63 1.88
CA LEU A 104 9.28 -12.83 2.55
C LEU A 104 8.54 -13.76 1.57
N GLN A 105 8.07 -13.23 0.44
CA GLN A 105 7.47 -14.01 -0.63
C GLN A 105 7.73 -13.34 -1.99
N HIS A 106 8.27 -14.12 -2.92
CA HIS A 106 8.44 -13.72 -4.32
C HIS A 106 7.21 -14.13 -5.13
N LEU A 107 7.11 -13.57 -6.33
CA LEU A 107 6.12 -13.97 -7.31
C LEU A 107 6.32 -15.41 -7.73
N ILE A 108 5.20 -16.09 -7.95
CA ILE A 108 5.14 -17.40 -8.58
C ILE A 108 4.54 -17.18 -9.96
N LYS A 109 5.07 -17.88 -10.97
CA LYS A 109 4.50 -17.88 -12.33
C LYS A 109 3.55 -19.05 -12.47
N ASP A 110 2.37 -18.81 -13.03
CA ASP A 110 1.48 -19.89 -13.41
C ASP A 110 1.93 -20.55 -14.73
N LEU A 111 1.20 -21.57 -15.18
CA LEU A 111 1.47 -22.27 -16.44
C LEU A 111 1.36 -21.35 -17.67
N ALA A 112 0.67 -20.21 -17.56
CA ALA A 112 0.55 -19.18 -18.59
C ALA A 112 1.62 -18.08 -18.47
N GLY A 113 2.54 -18.18 -17.50
CA GLY A 113 3.60 -17.21 -17.24
C GLY A 113 3.15 -15.95 -16.48
N VAL A 114 1.92 -15.92 -15.98
CA VAL A 114 1.35 -14.81 -15.20
C VAL A 114 1.94 -14.83 -13.80
N ASP A 115 2.44 -13.68 -13.35
CA ASP A 115 2.97 -13.51 -12.00
C ASP A 115 1.83 -13.35 -10.98
N PHE A 116 1.80 -14.20 -9.96
CA PHE A 116 0.85 -14.13 -8.85
C PHE A 116 1.55 -14.31 -7.49
N PHE A 117 0.90 -13.86 -6.42
CA PHE A 117 1.31 -14.14 -5.04
C PHE A 117 0.45 -15.29 -4.49
N ASP A 118 1.06 -16.18 -3.70
CA ASP A 118 0.28 -17.19 -2.98
C ASP A 118 -0.42 -16.54 -1.78
N THR A 119 -1.74 -16.42 -1.89
CA THR A 119 -2.61 -15.75 -0.92
C THR A 119 -3.15 -16.69 0.15
N THR A 120 -2.76 -17.97 0.15
CA THR A 120 -3.18 -18.93 1.18
C THR A 120 -2.47 -18.70 2.51
N ILE A 121 -1.24 -18.16 2.47
CA ILE A 121 -0.42 -17.86 3.65
C ILE A 121 0.05 -16.41 3.57
N TYR A 122 -0.50 -15.57 4.44
CA TYR A 122 -0.07 -14.17 4.51
C TYR A 122 1.39 -14.06 5.01
N SER A 123 2.27 -13.53 4.15
CA SER A 123 3.70 -13.40 4.46
C SER A 123 4.17 -11.96 4.64
N ALA A 124 3.69 -10.97 3.89
CA ALA A 124 3.93 -9.54 4.12
C ALA A 124 3.07 -8.68 3.19
N PRO A 125 2.91 -7.36 3.46
CA PRO A 125 2.23 -6.49 2.52
C PRO A 125 3.03 -6.38 1.21
N VAL A 126 2.33 -6.40 0.09
CA VAL A 126 2.89 -6.03 -1.21
C VAL A 126 2.76 -4.54 -1.39
N HIS A 127 3.80 -3.90 -1.88
CA HIS A 127 3.85 -2.46 -2.05
C HIS A 127 3.90 -2.08 -3.54
N VAL A 128 3.07 -1.12 -3.94
CA VAL A 128 2.96 -0.64 -5.33
C VAL A 128 3.02 0.88 -5.38
N VAL A 129 3.94 1.45 -6.16
CA VAL A 129 3.94 2.87 -6.55
C VAL A 129 3.16 3.02 -7.85
N VAL A 130 2.21 3.96 -7.89
CA VAL A 130 1.43 4.36 -9.07
C VAL A 130 1.28 5.89 -9.11
N GLY A 131 2.40 6.62 -9.14
CA GLY A 131 2.39 8.09 -9.14
C GLY A 131 2.45 8.75 -10.52
N MET A 132 2.32 7.98 -11.60
CA MET A 132 2.55 8.42 -13.00
C MET A 132 1.39 9.19 -13.66
N ALA A 133 0.36 9.60 -12.92
CA ALA A 133 -0.84 10.22 -13.48
C ALA A 133 -0.59 11.71 -13.86
N GLU A 134 -0.07 11.93 -15.08
CA GLU A 134 0.08 13.22 -15.78
C GLU A 134 1.25 14.14 -15.35
N PHE A 135 2.15 13.68 -14.48
CA PHE A 135 3.37 14.42 -14.13
C PHE A 135 4.62 13.88 -14.84
N SER A 136 5.65 14.71 -14.97
CA SER A 136 6.96 14.29 -15.47
C SER A 136 7.48 13.10 -14.68
N LEU A 137 7.92 12.06 -15.39
CA LEU A 137 8.42 10.83 -14.80
C LEU A 137 9.70 11.10 -14.01
N ASP A 138 9.80 10.46 -12.84
CA ASP A 138 11.02 10.50 -12.03
C ASP A 138 12.08 9.58 -12.64
N ASP A 139 13.33 10.05 -12.67
CA ASP A 139 14.46 9.24 -13.10
C ASP A 139 14.80 8.17 -12.05
N PHE A 140 15.10 6.97 -12.55
CA PHE A 140 15.57 5.88 -11.74
C PHE A 140 17.11 5.95 -11.58
N PRO A 141 17.71 5.99 -10.36
CA PRO A 141 19.16 5.89 -10.17
C PRO A 141 19.83 4.76 -10.98
N ARG A 142 20.90 5.09 -11.72
CA ARG A 142 21.55 4.22 -12.72
C ARG A 142 22.05 2.84 -12.21
N ASN A 143 22.09 2.58 -10.91
CA ASN A 143 22.50 1.32 -10.28
C ASN A 143 21.32 0.59 -9.62
N PHE A 144 20.24 0.37 -10.38
CA PHE A 144 18.97 -0.15 -9.84
C PHE A 144 18.95 -1.65 -9.48
N MET A 145 20.05 -2.37 -9.68
CA MET A 145 20.15 -3.79 -9.31
C MET A 145 20.39 -4.02 -7.80
N GLU A 146 20.50 -2.97 -6.97
CA GLU A 146 20.93 -3.10 -5.57
C GLU A 146 19.80 -3.04 -4.53
N LEU A 147 18.54 -3.17 -4.96
CA LEU A 147 17.42 -3.39 -4.03
C LEU A 147 16.75 -4.70 -4.39
N ASP A 148 17.17 -5.77 -3.72
CA ASP A 148 16.64 -7.15 -3.73
C ASP A 148 15.16 -7.25 -3.27
N LEU A 149 14.44 -6.11 -3.29
CA LEU A 149 13.07 -5.89 -2.82
C LEU A 149 12.10 -5.56 -3.96
N LYS A 150 12.61 -5.13 -5.13
CA LYS A 150 11.79 -4.71 -6.27
C LYS A 150 11.72 -5.84 -7.29
N VAL A 151 10.52 -6.30 -7.62
CA VAL A 151 10.31 -7.46 -8.52
C VAL A 151 9.75 -7.02 -9.87
N GLY A 152 9.43 -5.73 -10.04
CA GLY A 152 9.11 -5.16 -11.34
C GLY A 152 9.09 -3.64 -11.28
N ILE A 153 9.98 -3.02 -12.07
CA ILE A 153 9.94 -1.59 -12.36
C ILE A 153 9.55 -1.48 -13.83
N TRP A 154 8.42 -0.84 -14.11
CA TRP A 154 8.00 -0.59 -15.50
C TRP A 154 7.89 0.92 -15.69
N ILE A 155 8.63 1.45 -16.65
CA ILE A 155 8.49 2.84 -17.08
C ILE A 155 7.40 2.85 -18.15
N CYS A 156 6.19 3.27 -17.80
CA CYS A 156 5.22 3.67 -18.81
C CYS A 156 5.64 5.04 -19.34
N LYS A 157 6.54 5.07 -20.32
CA LYS A 157 6.80 6.29 -21.09
C LYS A 157 5.72 6.36 -22.16
N SER A 158 4.92 7.43 -22.15
CA SER A 158 4.04 7.71 -23.29
C SER A 158 4.93 8.02 -24.47
N ASP A 159 4.96 7.14 -25.46
CA ASP A 159 5.50 7.49 -26.76
C ASP A 159 4.65 8.63 -27.31
N ASN A 160 5.30 9.72 -27.69
CA ASN A 160 4.69 10.88 -28.33
C ASN A 160 5.13 10.91 -29.79
#